data_AF-A0AA47N7D1-F1
#
_entry.id   AF-A0AA47N7D1-F1
#
_cell.length_a   1.000
_cell.length_b   1.000
_cell.length_c   1.000
_cell.angle_alpha   90.00
_cell.angle_beta   90.00
_cell.angle_gamma   90.00
#
_symmetry.space_group_name_H-M   'P 1'
#
loop_
_entity.id
_entity.type
_entity.pdbx_description
1 polymer ?
#
loop_
_entity_poly.entity_id
_entity_poly.type
_entity_poly.pdbx_seq_one_letter_code
_entity_poly.pdbx_strand_id
1 'polypeptide(L)'
;MTSLLSFNKGPPSKTPMPRNFKVQRSSTATATGASIKQKMIQWCRNKTRNYEGINIENFSSSWCDGLAFCALIHRYFPDAFDYSSLKAEERRKNFTLAFSTAESLADCYPLLEVNDMILMGDRPDPMCVFTYVQALCQTFSKIDKLKKDKETEEEQAKHVHDKVEPGEKEAIAAAAVETAGEEQPDSEGVMRDPTDQEEGGDQQVETRRRSSDGEEGDAPTTPAIGLNEDDDPNVELKELNVTNKGLDNGSAAGL
;
A
#
# COMPACT_ATOMS: atom_id res chain seq x y z
N MET A 1 -32.90 -63.48 -66.37
CA MET A 1 -31.78 -64.16 -65.68
C MET A 1 -30.85 -64.60 -66.81
N THR A 2 -29.66 -64.05 -67.06
CA THR A 2 -28.47 -63.90 -66.20
C THR A 2 -27.45 -62.99 -66.91
N SER A 3 -26.77 -62.16 -66.11
CA SER A 3 -25.49 -61.44 -66.26
C SER A 3 -24.67 -61.50 -67.57
N LEU A 4 -24.10 -60.35 -67.99
CA LEU A 4 -22.68 -60.24 -68.38
C LEU A 4 -22.16 -58.78 -68.29
N LEU A 5 -20.90 -58.69 -67.90
CA LEU A 5 -20.15 -57.54 -67.39
C LEU A 5 -19.74 -56.53 -68.47
N SER A 6 -19.59 -55.26 -68.08
CA SER A 6 -18.48 -54.45 -68.57
C SER A 6 -17.97 -53.50 -67.48
N PHE A 7 -16.74 -53.78 -67.08
CA PHE A 7 -15.88 -53.02 -66.19
C PHE A 7 -15.38 -51.77 -66.94
N ASN A 8 -15.60 -50.57 -66.39
CA ASN A 8 -14.84 -49.39 -66.80
C ASN A 8 -13.99 -48.89 -65.64
N LYS A 9 -12.73 -48.60 -65.97
CA LYS A 9 -11.60 -48.34 -65.07
C LYS A 9 -11.19 -46.87 -65.26
N GLY A 10 -11.09 -46.10 -64.17
CA GLY A 10 -10.52 -44.74 -64.18
C GLY A 10 -10.73 -44.00 -62.84
N PRO A 11 -9.89 -43.01 -62.49
CA PRO A 11 -8.87 -43.18 -61.43
C PRO A 11 -9.03 -42.16 -60.26
N PRO A 12 -7.98 -41.82 -59.48
CA PRO A 12 -7.67 -42.37 -58.17
C PRO A 12 -7.90 -41.40 -56.99
N SER A 13 -7.88 -41.98 -55.79
CA SER A 13 -7.53 -41.41 -54.48
C SER A 13 -7.51 -39.88 -54.32
N LYS A 14 -8.45 -39.37 -53.52
CA LYS A 14 -8.35 -38.05 -52.90
C LYS A 14 -7.19 -38.07 -51.90
N THR A 15 -6.09 -37.42 -52.26
CA THR A 15 -5.02 -37.12 -51.30
C THR A 15 -5.57 -36.18 -50.22
N PRO A 16 -5.26 -36.40 -48.92
CA PRO A 16 -5.58 -35.42 -47.90
C PRO A 16 -4.67 -34.22 -48.12
N MET A 17 -5.27 -33.06 -48.39
CA MET A 17 -4.52 -31.82 -48.51
C MET A 17 -3.76 -31.56 -47.19
N PRO A 18 -2.47 -31.18 -47.22
CA PRO A 18 -1.81 -30.69 -46.03
C PRO A 18 -2.53 -29.41 -45.60
N ARG A 19 -3.14 -29.42 -44.41
CA ARG A 19 -3.58 -28.19 -43.75
C ARG A 19 -2.33 -27.39 -43.45
N ASN A 20 -2.04 -26.46 -44.35
CA ASN A 20 -1.02 -25.45 -44.15
C ASN A 20 -1.47 -24.59 -42.95
N PHE A 21 -0.99 -24.92 -41.75
CA PHE A 21 -1.06 -24.01 -40.62
C PHE A 21 -0.13 -22.84 -40.93
N LYS A 22 -0.61 -21.91 -41.77
CA LYS A 22 -0.12 -20.55 -41.72
C LYS A 22 -0.52 -20.05 -40.34
N VAL A 23 0.43 -20.13 -39.41
CA VAL A 23 0.42 -19.28 -38.22
C VAL A 23 0.42 -17.87 -38.79
N GLN A 24 -0.79 -17.32 -38.94
CA GLN A 24 -0.98 -15.92 -39.21
C GLN A 24 -0.51 -15.23 -37.93
N ARG A 25 0.79 -14.93 -37.86
CA ARG A 25 1.28 -13.92 -36.93
C ARG A 25 0.51 -12.68 -37.34
N SER A 26 -0.51 -12.35 -36.56
CA SER A 26 -1.35 -11.17 -36.74
C SER A 26 -0.48 -9.93 -36.61
N SER A 27 0.21 -9.56 -37.68
CA SER A 27 0.88 -8.29 -37.80
C SER A 27 -0.11 -7.31 -38.42
N THR A 28 -1.00 -6.76 -37.59
CA THR A 28 -1.65 -5.44 -37.76
C THR A 28 -2.62 -5.16 -36.62
N ALA A 29 -2.12 -4.47 -35.60
CA ALA A 29 -2.85 -3.40 -34.94
C ALA A 29 -1.83 -2.37 -34.46
N THR A 30 -1.79 -1.20 -35.10
CA THR A 30 -1.21 0.03 -34.54
C THR A 30 -2.16 0.67 -33.54
N ALA A 31 -2.85 -0.14 -32.74
CA ALA A 31 -3.14 0.26 -31.37
C ALA A 31 -1.78 0.22 -30.69
N THR A 32 -1.27 1.33 -30.17
CA THR A 32 -0.08 1.28 -29.31
C THR A 32 -0.40 0.36 -28.15
N GLY A 33 -0.08 -0.93 -28.29
CA GLY A 33 -0.27 -1.96 -27.29
C GLY A 33 0.72 -1.66 -26.17
N ALA A 34 0.37 -0.68 -25.33
CA ALA A 34 1.18 -0.28 -24.21
C ALA A 34 1.45 -1.54 -23.37
N SER A 35 2.73 -1.83 -23.17
CA SER A 35 3.15 -2.94 -22.35
C SER A 35 2.51 -2.85 -20.96
N ILE A 36 2.38 -3.97 -20.25
CA ILE A 36 1.80 -4.01 -18.89
C ILE A 36 2.52 -2.99 -17.98
N LYS A 37 3.85 -2.87 -18.12
CA LYS A 37 4.66 -1.87 -17.42
C LYS A 37 4.20 -0.44 -17.73
N GLN A 38 3.96 -0.11 -19.00
CA GLN A 38 3.47 1.23 -19.39
C GLN A 38 2.07 1.53 -18.85
N LYS A 39 1.16 0.55 -18.87
CA LYS A 39 -0.16 0.70 -18.25
C LYS A 39 -0.06 0.96 -16.74
N MET A 40 0.87 0.29 -16.07
CA MET A 40 1.11 0.47 -14.64
C MET A 40 1.70 1.87 -14.34
N ILE A 41 2.65 2.35 -15.14
CA ILE A 41 3.16 3.74 -15.02
C ILE A 41 2.02 4.74 -15.20
N GLN A 42 1.17 4.55 -16.21
CA GLN A 42 0.02 5.42 -16.42
C GLN A 42 -0.92 5.42 -15.23
N TRP A 43 -1.20 4.25 -14.64
CA TRP A 43 -2.01 4.15 -13.43
C TRP A 43 -1.38 4.93 -12.26
N CYS A 44 -0.07 4.80 -12.04
CA CYS A 44 0.63 5.52 -10.99
C CYS A 44 0.50 7.04 -11.20
N ARG A 45 0.82 7.53 -12.40
CA ARG A 45 0.71 8.96 -12.76
C ARG A 45 -0.71 9.51 -12.56
N ASN A 46 -1.72 8.73 -12.92
CA ASN A 46 -3.11 9.12 -12.74
C ASN A 46 -3.47 9.26 -11.26
N LYS A 47 -2.96 8.37 -10.40
CA LYS A 47 -3.20 8.41 -8.95
C LYS A 47 -2.40 9.53 -8.26
N THR A 48 -1.27 9.94 -8.82
CA THR A 48 -0.37 10.96 -8.24
C THR A 48 -0.38 12.32 -8.96
N ARG A 49 -1.33 12.59 -9.85
CA ARG A 49 -1.32 13.79 -10.73
C ARG A 49 -1.24 15.14 -9.99
N ASN A 50 -1.74 15.21 -8.75
CA ASN A 50 -1.85 16.45 -7.98
C ASN A 50 -0.80 16.57 -6.87
N TYR A 51 0.27 15.76 -6.92
CA TYR A 51 1.35 15.81 -5.96
C TYR A 51 2.56 16.51 -6.56
N GLU A 52 3.13 17.43 -5.79
CA GLU A 52 4.35 18.14 -6.16
C GLU A 52 5.58 17.25 -6.02
N GLY A 53 6.62 17.52 -6.81
CA GLY A 53 7.88 16.77 -6.73
C GLY A 53 7.82 15.35 -7.32
N ILE A 54 6.72 14.95 -8.00
CA ILE A 54 6.58 13.61 -8.56
C ILE A 54 6.56 13.62 -10.08
N ASN A 55 7.48 12.86 -10.67
CA ASN A 55 7.43 12.49 -12.08
C ASN A 55 7.77 11.00 -12.27
N ILE A 56 6.72 10.19 -12.45
CA ILE A 56 6.86 8.73 -12.62
C ILE A 56 6.97 8.41 -14.11
N GLU A 57 8.16 7.96 -14.52
CA GLU A 57 8.49 7.59 -15.90
C GLU A 57 8.98 6.15 -16.03
N ASN A 58 9.53 5.59 -14.95
CA ASN A 58 10.11 4.26 -14.92
C ASN A 58 9.86 3.60 -13.54
N PHE A 59 10.37 2.39 -13.34
CA PHE A 59 10.30 1.67 -12.05
C PHE A 59 11.63 1.70 -11.29
N SER A 60 12.53 2.63 -11.58
CA SER A 60 13.85 2.73 -10.94
C SER A 60 14.04 4.12 -10.35
N SER A 61 14.72 5.03 -11.05
CA SER A 61 15.04 6.38 -10.56
C SER A 61 13.82 7.21 -10.16
N SER A 62 12.65 7.03 -10.78
CA SER A 62 11.42 7.72 -10.37
C SER A 62 10.92 7.37 -8.96
N TRP A 63 11.52 6.37 -8.31
CA TRP A 63 11.10 5.85 -7.01
C TRP A 63 12.21 5.91 -5.96
N CYS A 64 13.40 6.43 -6.31
CA CYS A 64 14.57 6.33 -5.46
C CYS A 64 14.49 7.22 -4.21
N ASP A 65 13.68 8.28 -4.22
CA ASP A 65 13.50 9.21 -3.11
C ASP A 65 12.38 8.83 -2.13
N GLY A 66 11.58 7.82 -2.48
CA GLY A 66 10.42 7.36 -1.69
C GLY A 66 9.17 8.23 -1.82
N LEU A 67 9.21 9.37 -2.50
CA LEU A 67 8.07 10.30 -2.61
C LEU A 67 6.94 9.73 -3.45
N ALA A 68 7.26 8.97 -4.51
CA ALA A 68 6.28 8.29 -5.34
C ALA A 68 5.46 7.25 -4.54
N PHE A 69 6.10 6.52 -3.62
CA PHE A 69 5.41 5.58 -2.73
C PHE A 69 4.50 6.33 -1.75
N CYS A 70 5.03 7.37 -1.09
CA CYS A 70 4.27 8.19 -0.16
C CYS A 70 2.99 8.76 -0.81
N ALA A 71 3.09 9.29 -2.02
CA ALA A 71 1.94 9.88 -2.70
C ALA A 71 0.86 8.87 -3.08
N LEU A 72 1.27 7.68 -3.53
CA LEU A 72 0.31 6.62 -3.82
C LEU A 72 -0.47 6.21 -2.57
N ILE A 73 0.19 6.09 -1.42
CA ILE A 73 -0.46 5.73 -0.15
C ILE A 73 -1.35 6.88 0.33
N HIS A 74 -0.84 8.11 0.34
CA HIS A 74 -1.56 9.31 0.78
C HIS A 74 -2.83 9.54 -0.04
N ARG A 75 -2.87 9.11 -1.32
CA ARG A 75 -4.08 9.22 -2.15
C ARG A 75 -5.28 8.44 -1.57
N TYR A 76 -5.01 7.35 -0.86
CA TYR A 76 -6.02 6.48 -0.25
C TYR A 76 -6.25 6.78 1.23
N PHE A 77 -5.20 7.26 1.91
CA PHE A 77 -5.17 7.59 3.32
C PHE A 77 -4.58 9.00 3.51
N PRO A 78 -5.31 10.06 3.16
CA PRO A 78 -4.81 11.43 3.26
C PRO A 78 -4.55 11.86 4.71
N ASP A 79 -5.21 11.23 5.68
CA ASP A 79 -5.06 11.55 7.10
C ASP A 79 -3.89 10.80 7.76
N ALA A 80 -3.18 9.93 7.03
CA ALA A 80 -2.10 9.13 7.58
C ALA A 80 -0.84 9.94 7.90
N PHE A 81 -0.53 10.95 7.08
CA PHE A 81 0.61 11.84 7.23
C PHE A 81 0.49 13.06 6.33
N ASP A 82 1.19 14.15 6.64
CA ASP A 82 1.21 15.34 5.78
C ASP A 82 2.26 15.20 4.66
N TYR A 83 1.79 14.95 3.43
CA TYR A 83 2.67 14.85 2.26
C TYR A 83 3.45 16.14 1.97
N SER A 84 2.87 17.31 2.21
CA SER A 84 3.49 18.60 1.84
C SER A 84 4.75 18.91 2.66
N SER A 85 4.90 18.25 3.81
CA SER A 85 6.08 18.35 4.67
C SER A 85 7.27 17.49 4.22
N LEU A 86 7.04 16.55 3.29
CA LEU A 86 8.06 15.58 2.85
C LEU A 86 9.06 16.21 1.88
N LYS A 87 10.30 15.72 1.95
CA LYS A 87 11.43 16.22 1.17
C LYS A 87 12.15 15.08 0.47
N ALA A 88 12.61 15.29 -0.76
CA ALA A 88 13.26 14.25 -1.57
C ALA A 88 14.61 13.79 -0.96
N GLU A 89 15.27 14.66 -0.19
CA GLU A 89 16.54 14.37 0.47
C GLU A 89 16.37 13.40 1.65
N GLU A 90 15.18 13.35 2.27
CA GLU A 90 14.88 12.51 3.43
C GLU A 90 14.50 11.06 3.03
N ARG A 91 15.24 10.46 2.10
CA ARG A 91 14.91 9.16 1.45
C ARG A 91 14.55 8.06 2.44
N ARG A 92 15.35 7.89 3.49
CA ARG A 92 15.15 6.83 4.51
C ARG A 92 13.82 7.01 5.23
N LYS A 93 13.52 8.24 5.65
CA LYS A 93 12.25 8.60 6.30
C LYS A 93 11.07 8.36 5.36
N ASN A 94 11.18 8.76 4.11
CA ASN A 94 10.12 8.56 3.11
C ASN A 94 9.82 7.07 2.89
N PHE A 95 10.84 6.23 2.73
CA PHE A 95 10.64 4.78 2.58
C PHE A 95 10.05 4.14 3.82
N THR A 96 10.58 4.43 5.01
CA THR A 96 10.05 3.90 6.27
C THR A 96 8.59 4.29 6.45
N LEU A 97 8.25 5.57 6.24
CA LEU A 97 6.89 6.07 6.35
C LEU A 97 5.96 5.36 5.36
N ALA A 98 6.34 5.29 4.09
CA ALA A 98 5.53 4.64 3.07
C ALA A 98 5.28 3.16 3.40
N PHE A 99 6.33 2.39 3.67
CA PHE A 99 6.20 0.95 3.85
C PHE A 99 5.44 0.58 5.11
N SER A 100 5.70 1.26 6.23
CA SER A 100 4.95 1.05 7.48
C SER A 100 3.48 1.44 7.37
N THR A 101 3.17 2.54 6.67
CA THR A 101 1.79 2.98 6.46
C THR A 101 1.03 2.03 5.54
N ALA A 102 1.67 1.54 4.47
CA ALA A 102 1.07 0.57 3.56
C ALA A 102 0.75 -0.76 4.26
N GLU A 103 1.64 -1.23 5.12
CA GLU A 103 1.40 -2.43 5.93
C GLU A 103 0.24 -2.20 6.90
N SER A 104 0.31 -1.12 7.70
CA SER A 104 -0.63 -0.87 8.80
C SER A 104 -2.05 -0.54 8.33
N LEU A 105 -2.20 0.26 7.26
CA LEU A 105 -3.50 0.77 6.83
C LEU A 105 -4.07 0.04 5.61
N ALA A 106 -3.20 -0.48 4.74
CA ALA A 106 -3.61 -1.14 3.51
C ALA A 106 -3.48 -2.66 3.57
N ASP A 107 -2.94 -3.23 4.65
CA ASP A 107 -2.63 -4.66 4.76
C ASP A 107 -1.75 -5.14 3.58
N CYS A 108 -0.79 -4.28 3.19
CA CYS A 108 0.15 -4.57 2.11
C CYS A 108 1.57 -4.70 2.67
N TYR A 109 2.00 -5.96 2.84
CA TYR A 109 3.32 -6.27 3.34
C TYR A 109 4.43 -5.68 2.44
N PRO A 110 5.47 -5.04 3.02
CA PRO A 110 6.56 -4.47 2.24
C PRO A 110 7.38 -5.58 1.56
N LEU A 111 7.49 -5.52 0.23
CA LEU A 111 8.37 -6.42 -0.54
C LEU A 111 9.78 -5.85 -0.73
N LEU A 112 10.02 -4.65 -0.22
CA LEU A 112 11.29 -3.93 -0.33
C LEU A 112 11.73 -3.53 1.07
N GLU A 113 13.01 -3.75 1.37
CA GLU A 113 13.62 -3.30 2.61
C GLU A 113 14.13 -1.86 2.46
N VAL A 114 13.93 -1.05 3.50
CA VAL A 114 14.40 0.34 3.51
C VAL A 114 15.91 0.42 3.33
N ASN A 115 16.66 -0.44 4.00
CA ASN A 115 18.12 -0.45 3.91
C ASN A 115 18.62 -0.75 2.49
N ASP A 116 17.98 -1.70 1.81
CA ASP A 116 18.35 -2.07 0.44
C ASP A 116 18.05 -0.93 -0.54
N MET A 117 16.91 -0.26 -0.38
CA MET A 117 16.55 0.90 -1.20
C MET A 117 17.52 2.08 -1.03
N ILE A 118 18.01 2.29 0.19
CA ILE A 118 19.04 3.30 0.46
C ILE A 118 20.39 2.88 -0.14
N LEU A 119 20.77 1.61 0.02
CA LEU A 119 22.03 1.08 -0.52
C LEU A 119 22.09 1.13 -2.05
N MET A 120 20.97 0.88 -2.73
CA MET A 120 20.88 0.96 -4.19
C MET A 120 20.95 2.39 -4.75
N GLY A 121 20.85 3.42 -3.90
CA GLY A 121 20.95 4.81 -4.33
C GLY A 121 19.92 5.15 -5.40
N ASP A 122 20.32 5.90 -6.43
CA ASP A 122 19.36 6.53 -7.36
C ASP A 122 18.81 5.57 -8.43
N ARG A 123 19.23 4.30 -8.40
CA ARG A 123 18.90 3.31 -9.42
C ARG A 123 18.49 1.98 -8.78
N PRO A 124 17.39 1.93 -8.01
CA PRO A 124 16.89 0.67 -7.47
C PRO A 124 16.50 -0.30 -8.60
N ASP A 125 16.53 -1.61 -8.33
CA ASP A 125 16.17 -2.63 -9.32
C ASP A 125 14.73 -2.42 -9.82
N PRO A 126 14.54 -2.13 -11.13
CA PRO A 126 13.22 -1.92 -11.70
C PRO A 126 12.24 -3.08 -11.51
N MET A 127 12.73 -4.32 -11.42
CA MET A 127 11.87 -5.49 -11.27
C MET A 127 11.34 -5.63 -9.84
N CYS A 128 12.18 -5.38 -8.83
CA CYS A 128 11.75 -5.36 -7.44
C CYS A 128 10.71 -4.26 -7.19
N VAL A 129 11.00 -3.03 -7.65
CA VAL A 129 10.07 -1.89 -7.53
C VAL A 129 8.77 -2.17 -8.27
N PHE A 130 8.83 -2.65 -9.52
CA PHE A 130 7.63 -2.99 -10.29
C PHE A 130 6.76 -4.03 -9.57
N THR A 131 7.38 -5.06 -8.99
CA THR A 131 6.66 -6.12 -8.27
C THR A 131 5.93 -5.57 -7.05
N TYR A 132 6.60 -4.70 -6.28
CA TYR A 132 5.97 -4.07 -5.12
C TYR A 132 4.84 -3.10 -5.52
N VAL A 133 5.06 -2.27 -6.54
CA VAL A 133 4.02 -1.36 -7.05
C VAL A 133 2.81 -2.14 -7.57
N GLN A 134 3.01 -3.31 -8.18
CA GLN A 134 1.92 -4.18 -8.59
C GLN A 134 1.10 -4.67 -7.37
N ALA A 135 1.76 -5.05 -6.28
CA ALA A 135 1.07 -5.45 -5.05
C ALA A 135 0.23 -4.29 -4.48
N LEU A 136 0.82 -3.08 -4.37
CA LEU A 136 0.10 -1.88 -3.95
C LEU A 136 -1.12 -1.58 -4.83
N CYS A 137 -0.96 -1.64 -6.15
CA CYS A 137 -2.05 -1.40 -7.11
C CYS A 137 -3.22 -2.39 -6.91
N GLN A 138 -2.92 -3.66 -6.68
CA GLN A 138 -3.95 -4.67 -6.40
C GLN A 138 -4.68 -4.38 -5.10
N THR A 139 -3.94 -4.09 -4.03
CA THR A 139 -4.51 -3.75 -2.72
C THR A 139 -5.40 -2.52 -2.79
N PHE A 140 -4.90 -1.43 -3.38
CA PHE A 140 -5.64 -0.19 -3.52
C PHE A 140 -6.86 -0.32 -4.42
N SER A 141 -6.79 -1.14 -5.47
CA SER A 141 -7.96 -1.47 -6.30
C SER A 141 -9.03 -2.25 -5.54
N LYS A 142 -8.65 -3.08 -4.55
CA LYS A 142 -9.62 -3.73 -3.65
C LYS A 142 -10.27 -2.71 -2.72
N ILE A 143 -9.49 -1.78 -2.15
CA ILE A 143 -10.00 -0.71 -1.30
C ILE A 143 -11.01 0.17 -2.05
N ASP A 144 -10.71 0.57 -3.30
CA ASP A 144 -11.61 1.36 -4.14
C ASP A 144 -12.97 0.66 -4.34
N LYS A 145 -12.98 -0.67 -4.51
CA LYS A 145 -14.22 -1.46 -4.65
C LYS A 145 -15.02 -1.49 -3.34
N LEU A 146 -14.35 -1.77 -2.22
CA LEU A 146 -15.00 -1.83 -0.92
C LEU A 146 -15.64 -0.49 -0.52
N LYS A 147 -15.02 0.65 -0.87
CA LYS A 147 -15.61 1.98 -0.63
C LYS A 147 -16.90 2.16 -1.44
N LYS A 148 -16.88 1.78 -2.73
CA LYS A 148 -18.05 1.88 -3.61
C LYS A 148 -19.21 0.99 -3.17
N ASP A 149 -18.91 -0.24 -2.72
CA ASP A 149 -19.93 -1.18 -2.29
C ASP A 149 -20.66 -0.67 -1.02
N LYS A 150 -19.92 -0.09 -0.07
CA LYS A 150 -20.49 0.54 1.14
C LYS A 150 -21.38 1.75 0.83
N GLU A 151 -20.95 2.65 -0.05
CA GLU A 151 -21.76 3.80 -0.48
C GLU A 151 -23.08 3.35 -1.12
N THR A 152 -23.04 2.27 -1.91
CA THR A 152 -24.21 1.71 -2.59
C THR A 152 -25.20 1.07 -1.61
N GLU A 153 -24.71 0.43 -0.54
CA GLU A 153 -25.56 -0.13 0.53
C GLU A 153 -26.20 0.98 1.40
N GLU A 154 -25.45 2.04 1.73
CA GLU A 154 -25.98 3.18 2.50
C GLU A 154 -27.05 3.97 1.73
N GLU A 155 -26.88 4.18 0.42
CA GLU A 155 -27.91 4.80 -0.42
C GLU A 155 -29.19 3.96 -0.49
N GLN A 156 -29.06 2.63 -0.57
CA GLN A 156 -30.21 1.71 -0.54
C GLN A 156 -30.90 1.71 0.83
N ALA A 157 -30.13 1.73 1.93
CA ALA A 157 -30.68 1.81 3.29
C ALA A 157 -31.44 3.13 3.53
N LYS A 158 -30.98 4.25 2.95
CA LYS A 158 -31.67 5.55 3.02
C LYS A 158 -32.97 5.57 2.22
N HIS A 159 -33.06 4.85 1.10
CA HIS A 159 -34.29 4.79 0.28
C HIS A 159 -35.40 3.91 0.87
N VAL A 160 -35.09 3.00 1.81
CA VAL A 160 -36.10 2.19 2.52
C VAL A 160 -36.78 2.96 3.64
N HIS A 161 -36.14 4.00 4.21
CA HIS A 161 -36.70 4.78 5.32
C HIS A 161 -37.79 5.79 4.89
N ASP A 162 -37.89 6.11 3.60
CA ASP A 162 -38.89 7.05 3.05
C ASP A 162 -40.22 6.36 2.65
N LYS A 163 -40.33 5.03 2.80
CA LYS A 163 -41.56 4.26 2.51
C LYS A 163 -42.29 3.70 3.73
N VAL A 164 -42.01 4.23 4.92
CA VAL A 164 -42.93 4.01 6.05
C VAL A 164 -43.98 5.11 6.02
N GLU A 165 -45.05 4.86 5.26
CA GLU A 165 -46.33 5.55 5.40
C GLU A 165 -46.67 5.68 6.91
N PRO A 166 -47.04 6.87 7.42
CA PRO A 166 -47.39 7.08 8.82
C PRO A 166 -48.80 6.55 9.19
N GLY A 167 -49.22 5.43 8.59
CA GLY A 167 -50.47 4.74 8.88
C GLY A 167 -50.20 3.32 9.34
N GLU A 168 -50.79 2.91 10.46
CA GLU A 168 -50.76 1.55 11.04
C GLU A 168 -49.56 1.16 11.94
N LYS A 169 -49.08 2.09 12.77
CA LYS A 169 -48.37 1.70 14.02
C LYS A 169 -49.28 1.61 15.24
N GLU A 170 -50.58 1.78 15.07
CA GLU A 170 -51.57 1.72 16.15
C GLU A 170 -52.60 0.62 15.87
N ALA A 171 -52.16 -0.64 15.85
CA ALA A 171 -53.09 -1.78 15.80
C ALA A 171 -52.58 -3.09 16.45
N ILE A 172 -51.33 -3.17 16.95
CA ILE A 172 -50.80 -4.41 17.55
C ILE A 172 -50.40 -4.31 19.03
N ALA A 173 -50.64 -3.17 19.70
CA ALA A 173 -50.31 -3.00 21.13
C ALA A 173 -51.54 -2.82 22.06
N ALA A 174 -52.78 -2.86 21.53
CA ALA A 174 -53.98 -2.48 22.29
C ALA A 174 -54.85 -3.65 22.78
N ALA A 175 -54.49 -4.91 22.55
CA ALA A 175 -55.39 -6.05 22.79
C ALA A 175 -55.06 -6.93 24.01
N ALA A 176 -54.12 -6.55 24.89
CA ALA A 176 -53.64 -7.46 25.94
C ALA A 176 -53.52 -6.88 27.36
N VAL A 177 -54.20 -5.77 27.68
CA VAL A 177 -54.16 -5.25 29.06
C VAL A 177 -55.57 -4.85 29.52
N GLU A 178 -55.90 -5.28 30.75
CA GLU A 178 -57.14 -5.13 31.54
C GLU A 178 -58.23 -6.19 31.28
N THR A 179 -58.74 -6.97 32.24
CA THR A 179 -58.93 -6.75 33.70
C THR A 179 -59.11 -8.06 34.50
N ALA A 180 -58.49 -8.15 35.69
CA ALA A 180 -59.03 -8.67 36.98
C ALA A 180 -57.84 -8.65 37.97
N GLY A 181 -57.80 -7.81 39.02
CA GLY A 181 -58.57 -7.97 40.28
C GLY A 181 -58.10 -9.25 40.98
N GLU A 182 -57.42 -9.26 42.13
CA GLU A 182 -57.86 -8.77 43.43
C GLU A 182 -56.74 -8.89 44.49
N GLU A 183 -57.03 -8.36 45.68
CA GLU A 183 -56.17 -7.93 46.80
C GLU A 183 -55.41 -9.03 47.60
N GLN A 184 -54.37 -8.60 48.34
CA GLN A 184 -53.83 -9.27 49.55
C GLN A 184 -54.79 -9.06 50.74
N PRO A 185 -54.89 -9.97 51.75
CA PRO A 185 -53.87 -10.20 52.80
C PRO A 185 -53.78 -11.72 53.14
N ASP A 186 -52.96 -12.31 54.02
CA ASP A 186 -52.55 -12.00 55.38
C ASP A 186 -51.46 -12.99 55.89
N SER A 187 -50.69 -12.54 56.88
CA SER A 187 -50.18 -13.28 58.06
C SER A 187 -48.92 -14.18 58.02
N GLU A 188 -47.99 -13.80 58.94
CA GLU A 188 -47.12 -14.60 59.81
C GLU A 188 -45.94 -15.38 59.20
N GLY A 189 -44.69 -14.89 59.34
CA GLY A 189 -43.80 -15.13 60.49
C GLY A 189 -42.53 -15.79 59.92
N VAL A 190 -41.27 -15.59 60.33
CA VAL A 190 -40.65 -15.33 61.63
C VAL A 190 -39.23 -14.80 61.34
N MET A 191 -38.74 -13.96 62.25
CA MET A 191 -37.39 -13.40 62.33
C MET A 191 -36.28 -14.46 62.36
N ARG A 192 -35.07 -14.14 61.86
CA ARG A 192 -33.81 -14.05 62.64
C ARG A 192 -32.58 -13.80 61.75
N ASP A 193 -31.73 -12.93 62.29
CA ASP A 193 -30.41 -12.44 61.86
C ASP A 193 -29.29 -13.50 62.17
N PRO A 194 -27.98 -13.17 62.08
CA PRO A 194 -26.98 -13.54 61.07
C PRO A 194 -25.91 -14.52 61.66
N THR A 195 -24.63 -14.43 61.24
CA THR A 195 -23.39 -15.13 61.73
C THR A 195 -23.28 -16.63 61.34
N ASP A 196 -22.15 -17.22 60.91
CA ASP A 196 -20.69 -17.01 61.07
C ASP A 196 -19.97 -17.45 59.75
N GLN A 197 -18.83 -16.88 59.31
CA GLN A 197 -17.45 -17.09 59.82
C GLN A 197 -17.08 -18.59 59.87
N GLU A 198 -16.17 -19.11 59.04
CA GLU A 198 -14.69 -19.14 59.10
C GLU A 198 -14.29 -20.35 58.21
N GLU A 199 -13.10 -20.64 57.72
CA GLU A 199 -11.72 -20.20 57.90
C GLU A 199 -10.97 -20.82 56.69
N GLY A 200 -9.93 -20.19 56.14
CA GLY A 200 -8.53 -20.52 56.50
C GLY A 200 -7.92 -21.43 55.43
N GLY A 201 -6.67 -21.27 54.97
CA GLY A 201 -5.58 -20.38 55.32
C GLY A 201 -4.36 -20.75 54.46
N ASP A 202 -3.37 -19.85 54.46
CA ASP A 202 -1.90 -20.11 54.39
C ASP A 202 -1.27 -20.67 53.09
N GLN A 203 -0.05 -20.30 52.66
CA GLN A 203 1.07 -19.51 53.18
C GLN A 203 1.96 -19.13 51.96
N GLN A 204 2.29 -17.86 51.72
CA GLN A 204 3.59 -17.21 52.03
C GLN A 204 4.85 -18.08 51.88
N VAL A 205 5.73 -17.70 50.94
CA VAL A 205 7.19 -17.87 51.10
C VAL A 205 7.90 -16.60 50.64
N GLU A 206 8.31 -15.81 51.62
CA GLU A 206 9.47 -14.92 51.57
C GLU A 206 10.45 -15.46 52.61
N THR A 207 11.73 -15.67 52.27
CA THR A 207 12.87 -15.58 53.22
C THR A 207 14.23 -15.79 52.52
N ARG A 208 14.84 -14.67 52.10
CA ARG A 208 16.07 -14.04 52.66
C ARG A 208 17.43 -14.80 52.73
N ARG A 209 18.48 -14.01 52.38
CA ARG A 209 19.92 -13.94 52.84
C ARG A 209 20.93 -14.50 51.80
N ARG A 210 22.04 -13.86 51.41
CA ARG A 210 23.00 -12.85 51.98
C ARG A 210 23.82 -12.26 50.79
N SER A 211 24.09 -10.95 50.65
CA SER A 211 25.30 -10.20 51.14
C SER A 211 26.64 -10.89 50.77
N SER A 212 27.68 -10.28 50.20
CA SER A 212 28.21 -8.91 50.30
C SER A 212 29.44 -8.70 49.35
N ASP A 213 29.86 -7.43 49.19
CA ASP A 213 31.22 -6.92 48.84
C ASP A 213 31.71 -7.10 47.38
N GLY A 214 32.27 -6.12 46.65
CA GLY A 214 32.82 -4.79 46.96
C GLY A 214 34.30 -4.74 46.55
N GLU A 215 34.65 -4.06 45.43
CA GLU A 215 36.00 -3.50 45.06
C GLU A 215 35.84 -2.88 43.65
N GLU A 216 35.87 -1.57 43.42
CA GLU A 216 36.93 -0.55 43.53
C GLU A 216 38.09 -0.73 42.51
N GLY A 217 38.40 0.33 41.75
CA GLY A 217 39.45 0.36 40.72
C GLY A 217 39.04 1.23 39.51
N ASP A 218 39.01 2.55 39.65
CA ASP A 218 40.12 3.49 39.40
C ASP A 218 40.35 3.80 37.90
N ALA A 219 40.23 5.07 37.56
CA ALA A 219 40.51 5.61 36.23
C ALA A 219 42.02 5.85 36.08
N PRO A 220 42.53 5.89 34.84
CA PRO A 220 43.20 7.13 34.46
C PRO A 220 42.97 7.56 33.00
N THR A 221 42.52 8.79 32.87
CA THR A 221 42.99 9.87 31.99
C THR A 221 44.18 9.60 31.03
N THR A 222 43.87 9.58 29.72
CA THR A 222 44.61 10.14 28.54
C THR A 222 46.04 9.62 28.19
N PRO A 223 46.50 9.73 26.91
CA PRO A 223 46.90 11.03 26.33
C PRO A 223 46.37 11.28 24.90
N ALA A 224 46.15 12.56 24.62
CA ALA A 224 46.24 13.11 23.27
C ALA A 224 47.71 13.21 22.85
N ILE A 225 48.07 12.59 21.73
CA ILE A 225 49.29 12.81 20.90
C ILE A 225 48.87 12.38 19.49
N GLY A 226 49.09 13.10 18.39
CA GLY A 226 49.78 14.35 18.17
C GLY A 226 49.48 14.84 16.75
N LEU A 227 49.71 16.13 16.58
CA LEU A 227 49.77 16.85 15.31
C LEU A 227 50.70 16.10 14.34
N ASN A 228 50.24 15.92 13.10
CA ASN A 228 51.11 15.98 11.93
C ASN A 228 50.51 17.04 11.01
N GLU A 229 50.95 18.27 11.24
CA GLU A 229 51.11 19.28 10.19
C GLU A 229 52.33 18.89 9.33
N ASP A 230 52.42 19.52 8.15
CA ASP A 230 53.47 19.40 7.10
C ASP A 230 53.26 18.20 6.15
N ASP A 231 53.04 18.30 4.83
CA ASP A 231 53.29 19.36 3.83
C ASP A 231 52.41 19.09 2.56
N ASP A 232 51.79 20.14 2.00
CA ASP A 232 51.30 20.26 0.59
C ASP A 232 52.47 19.99 -0.41
N PRO A 233 52.34 19.73 -1.74
CA PRO A 233 51.48 20.49 -2.68
C PRO A 233 51.04 19.75 -3.98
N ASN A 234 49.74 19.67 -4.28
CA ASN A 234 49.31 19.67 -5.69
C ASN A 234 47.86 20.16 -5.86
N VAL A 235 47.65 21.44 -5.58
CA VAL A 235 46.47 22.19 -6.02
C VAL A 235 46.89 23.12 -7.14
N GLU A 236 46.91 22.59 -8.37
CA GLU A 236 46.89 23.36 -9.62
C GLU A 236 46.03 22.52 -10.58
N LEU A 237 44.83 22.94 -10.98
CA LEU A 237 44.61 24.01 -11.94
C LEU A 237 43.28 24.73 -11.66
N LYS A 238 43.42 26.03 -11.41
CA LYS A 238 42.38 27.04 -11.47
C LYS A 238 42.06 27.38 -12.93
N GLU A 239 40.77 27.64 -13.13
CA GLU A 239 40.22 28.71 -13.98
C GLU A 239 40.26 28.57 -15.51
N LEU A 240 39.12 28.14 -16.05
CA LEU A 240 38.56 28.71 -17.29
C LEU A 240 37.06 28.94 -17.11
N ASN A 241 36.66 30.16 -16.74
CA ASN A 241 35.42 30.72 -17.27
C ASN A 241 35.49 32.25 -17.30
N VAL A 242 36.30 32.75 -18.23
CA VAL A 242 36.31 34.14 -18.65
C VAL A 242 35.04 34.42 -19.47
N THR A 243 34.17 35.24 -18.89
CA THR A 243 33.44 36.33 -19.57
C THR A 243 32.72 36.01 -20.88
N ASN A 244 31.42 35.70 -20.79
CA ASN A 244 30.50 35.90 -21.91
C ASN A 244 29.91 37.32 -21.84
N LYS A 245 30.49 38.24 -22.62
CA LYS A 245 29.97 39.61 -22.79
C LYS A 245 29.91 39.94 -24.29
N GLY A 246 28.68 39.95 -24.81
CA GLY A 246 28.19 40.84 -25.87
C GLY A 246 28.82 40.76 -27.26
N LEU A 247 28.08 40.17 -28.20
CA LEU A 247 28.06 40.51 -29.63
C LEU A 247 26.58 40.69 -30.01
N ASP A 248 26.07 41.91 -29.94
CA ASP A 248 25.90 42.87 -31.04
C ASP A 248 24.74 42.53 -31.98
N ASN A 249 23.71 43.38 -31.88
CA ASN A 249 22.64 43.50 -32.86
C ASN A 249 23.10 44.56 -33.88
N GLY A 250 23.56 44.10 -35.04
CA GLY A 250 23.98 44.94 -36.16
C GLY A 250 23.05 44.78 -37.36
N SER A 251 22.17 45.75 -37.52
CA SER A 251 21.33 45.99 -38.70
C SER A 251 22.16 46.43 -39.92
N ALA A 252 21.89 45.87 -41.10
CA ALA A 252 22.08 46.50 -42.43
C ALA A 252 21.43 45.58 -43.51
N ALA A 253 20.36 46.03 -44.17
CA ALA A 253 20.37 46.61 -45.53
C ALA A 253 20.89 45.60 -46.58
N GLY A 254 20.11 45.14 -47.56
CA GLY A 254 19.26 45.91 -48.47
C GLY A 254 19.85 45.77 -49.88
N LEU A 255 18.98 45.46 -50.85
CA LEU A 255 19.19 45.15 -52.29
C LEU A 255 19.35 43.66 -52.63
#